data_AF-A0A7Y2P4A4-F1
#
_entry.id   AF-A0A7Y2P4A4-F1
#
_cell.length_a   1.000
_cell.length_b   1.000
_cell.length_c   1.000
_cell.angle_alpha   90.00
_cell.angle_beta   90.00
_cell.angle_gamma   90.00
#
_symmetry.space_group_name_H-M   'P 1'
#
loop_
_entity.id
_entity.type
_entity.pdbx_description
1 polymer ?
#
loop_
_entity_poly.entity_id
_entity_poly.type
_entity_poly.pdbx_seq_one_letter_code
_entity_poly.pdbx_strand_id
1 'polypeptide(L)' 'NMSLAEGLKFEAGLFALCCGTEDFKEGTLAFLEKRKPAFKNK' A
#
# COMPACT_ATOMS: atom_id res chain seq x y z
N ASN A 1 -22.17 -11.00 -3.81
CA ASN A 1 -22.52 -9.68 -4.34
C ASN A 1 -22.32 -8.68 -3.22
N MET A 2 -21.41 -7.72 -3.38
CA MET A 2 -21.08 -6.69 -2.38
C MET A 2 -21.60 -5.34 -2.91
N SER A 3 -22.21 -4.52 -2.07
CA SER A 3 -22.64 -3.17 -2.49
C SER A 3 -21.44 -2.26 -2.70
N LEU A 4 -21.63 -1.15 -3.43
CA LEU A 4 -20.57 -0.17 -3.66
C LEU A 4 -19.98 0.36 -2.34
N ALA A 5 -20.83 0.68 -1.36
CA ALA A 5 -20.40 1.22 -0.08
C ALA A 5 -19.57 0.21 0.73
N GLU A 6 -19.92 -1.08 0.67
CA GLU A 6 -19.15 -2.14 1.30
C GLU A 6 -17.80 -2.35 0.59
N GLY A 7 -17.79 -2.28 -0.74
CA GLY A 7 -16.56 -2.37 -1.53
C GLY A 7 -15.57 -1.26 -1.22
N LEU A 8 -16.03 0.00 -1.18
CA LEU A 8 -15.18 1.13 -0.84
C LEU A 8 -14.60 1.01 0.59
N LYS A 9 -15.40 0.55 1.56
CA LYS A 9 -14.91 0.31 2.92
C LYS A 9 -13.88 -0.81 2.97
N PHE A 10 -14.10 -1.89 2.22
CA PHE A 10 -13.18 -3.01 2.14
C PHE A 10 -11.85 -2.60 1.50
N GLU A 11 -11.89 -1.89 0.37
CA GLU A 11 -10.71 -1.35 -0.30
C GLU A 11 -9.93 -0.37 0.58
N ALA A 12 -10.61 0.53 1.29
CA ALA A 12 -9.97 1.44 2.22
C ALA A 12 -9.21 0.70 3.34
N GLY A 13 -9.77 -0.40 3.85
CA GLY A 13 -9.10 -1.25 4.84
C GLY A 13 -7.86 -1.94 4.29
N LEU A 14 -7.93 -2.52 3.09
CA LEU A 14 -6.78 -3.13 2.42
C LEU A 14 -5.69 -2.09 2.10
N PHE A 15 -6.09 -0.91 1.65
CA PHE A 15 -5.17 0.18 1.37
C PHE A 15 -4.41 0.60 2.64
N ALA A 16 -5.12 0.77 3.77
CA ALA A 16 -4.49 1.09 5.05
C ALA A 16 -3.49 0.03 5.51
N LEU A 17 -3.82 -1.26 5.32
CA LEU A 17 -2.90 -2.37 5.61
C LEU A 17 -1.65 -2.32 4.73
N CYS A 18 -1.81 -2.12 3.41
CA CYS A 18 -0.69 -1.99 2.49
C CYS A 18 0.19 -0.77 2.83
N CYS A 19 -0.39 0.37 3.19
CA CYS A 19 0.38 1.56 3.59
C CYS A 19 1.16 1.37 4.90
N GLY A 20 0.80 0.39 5.72
CA GLY A 20 1.48 0.07 6.96
C GLY A 20 2.78 -0.73 6.79
N THR A 21 3.01 -1.34 5.62
CA THR A 21 4.15 -2.24 5.39
C THR A 21 5.48 -1.49 5.28
N GLU A 22 6.58 -2.20 5.54
CA GLU A 22 7.93 -1.66 5.32
C GLU A 22 8.15 -1.39 3.83
N ASP A 23 7.65 -2.28 2.97
CA ASP A 23 7.78 -2.16 1.53
C ASP A 23 7.03 -0.95 0.95
N PHE A 24 5.91 -0.53 1.55
CA PHE A 24 5.25 0.71 1.14
C PHE A 24 6.11 1.93 1.45
N LYS A 25 6.71 1.98 2.66
CA LYS A 25 7.61 3.07 3.05
C LYS A 25 8.86 3.09 2.17
N GLU A 26 9.46 1.94 1.91
CA GLU A 26 10.62 1.83 1.02
C GLU A 26 10.30 2.23 -0.42
N GLY A 27 9.16 1.78 -0.96
CA GLY A 27 8.74 2.13 -2.31
C GLY A 27 8.52 3.64 -2.47
N THR A 28 7.85 4.27 -1.51
CA THR A 28 7.60 5.72 -1.52
C THR A 28 8.89 6.53 -1.36
N LEU A 29 9.77 6.13 -0.44
CA LEU A 29 11.08 6.77 -0.26
C LEU A 29 11.97 6.62 -1.49
N ALA A 30 12.10 5.40 -2.03
CA ALA A 30 12.90 5.13 -3.22
C ALA A 30 12.42 5.94 -4.44
N PHE A 31 11.11 6.13 -4.58
CA PHE A 31 10.53 6.98 -5.61
C PHE A 31 10.97 8.45 -5.46
N LEU A 32 10.85 9.01 -4.24
CA LEU A 32 11.27 10.39 -3.94
C LEU A 32 12.77 10.58 -4.15
N GLU A 33 13.57 9.60 -3.77
CA GLU A 33 15.03 9.58 -3.90
C GLU A 33 15.50 9.19 -5.31
N LYS A 34 14.58 8.86 -6.23
CA LYS A 34 14.86 8.45 -7.62
C LYS A 34 15.84 7.28 -7.73
N ARG A 35 15.69 6.29 -6.85
CA ARG A 35 16.47 5.04 -6.86
C ARG A 35 15.56 3.83 -6.99
N LYS A 36 16.16 2.66 -7.26
CA LYS A 36 15.42 1.40 -7.28
C LYS A 36 15.03 1.01 -5.83
N PRO A 37 13.78 0.62 -5.58
CA PRO A 37 13.37 0.13 -4.26
C PRO A 37 13.94 -1.27 -3.98
N ALA A 38 14.19 -1.56 -2.71
CA ALA A 38 14.67 -2.84 -2.21
C ALA A 38 13.60 -3.54 -1.34
N PHE A 39 12.59 -4.12 -2.00
CA PHE A 39 11.49 -4.80 -1.32
C PHE A 39 11.95 -6.09 -0.62
N LYS A 40 11.40 -6.35 0.57
CA LYS A 40 11.73 -7.49 1.43
C LYS A 40 10.54 -8.41 1.71
N ASN A 41 9.38 -8.14 1.09
CA ASN A 41 8.10 -8.79 1.37
C ASN A 41 7.70 -8.63 2.84
N LYS A 42 7.78 -7.40 3.35
CA LYS A 42 7.51 -7.03 4.74
C LYS A 42 6.67 -5.76 4.83
#